data_AF-A0A970Z025-F1
#
_entry.id   AF-A0A970Z025-F1
#
_cell.length_a   1.000
_cell.length_b   1.000
_cell.length_c   1.000
_cell.angle_alpha   90.00
_cell.angle_beta   90.00
_cell.angle_gamma   90.00
#
_symmetry.space_group_name_H-M   'P 1'
#
loop_
_entity.id
_entity.type
_entity.pdbx_description
1 polymer ?
#
loop_
_entity_poly.entity_id
_entity_poly.type
_entity_poly.pdbx_seq_one_letter_code
_entity_poly.pdbx_strand_id
1 'polypeptide(L)'
;NCKVTKYEINDVQYEIKRITQKLKKFLENSHTVEFEEKLLKELYVFNNKNFPVPEYKYKVKRKEIDENKYGLEKEKEFLPFFNKLVRDYNIKLRQDNEDSFLGKWYTQHIRDEIQFVFDEIKKIKNTETKKIVSVILSRTIRSCRATTHADLATLVEPITTTYYCSKHGKMCKPLFSILKWWETYTKDTVKRLLQFDNLRKDVFHTCLKGDSRTIDIINGLNKTNPNFAKLVKEQKIKGIFSSPPYVGLIDYHEQHAYAYDLFGLERNDELEIGPLFKGQGREAKESYIQGISDVLINTKKYLVNDYDVFLVANDKYKMYPTIAENAGMKIVNQFKRPVLNRTEKDKGAYSEIIFHLRDSK
;
A
#
# COMPACT_ATOMS: atom_id res chain seq x y z
N ASN A 1 -10.22 -0.85 -14.30
CA ASN A 1 -9.36 -1.69 -13.42
C ASN A 1 -7.94 -1.53 -13.92
N CYS A 2 -7.05 -0.89 -13.16
CA CYS A 2 -5.76 -0.46 -13.70
C CYS A 2 -4.82 -1.60 -14.14
N LYS A 3 -5.06 -2.83 -13.68
CA LYS A 3 -4.24 -4.00 -14.02
C LYS A 3 -4.57 -4.62 -15.36
N VAL A 4 -5.78 -4.39 -15.87
CA VAL A 4 -6.33 -5.12 -17.02
C VAL A 4 -6.89 -4.20 -18.09
N THR A 5 -7.13 -2.92 -17.80
CA THR A 5 -7.41 -1.90 -18.83
C THR A 5 -6.31 -1.93 -19.91
N LYS A 6 -6.69 -1.76 -21.18
CA LYS A 6 -5.74 -1.51 -22.27
C LYS A 6 -5.44 -0.02 -22.35
N TYR A 7 -4.16 0.34 -22.40
CA TYR A 7 -3.70 1.71 -22.34
C TYR A 7 -3.08 2.14 -23.65
N GLU A 8 -3.29 3.40 -24.04
CA GLU A 8 -2.52 4.04 -25.10
C GLU A 8 -1.14 4.41 -24.56
N ILE A 9 -0.17 3.51 -24.71
CA ILE A 9 1.13 3.64 -24.05
C ILE A 9 1.86 4.94 -24.43
N ASN A 10 1.74 5.38 -25.68
CA ASN A 10 2.34 6.63 -26.14
C ASN A 10 1.79 7.85 -25.38
N ASP A 11 0.47 7.91 -25.19
CA ASP A 11 -0.19 8.98 -24.42
C ASP A 11 0.21 8.93 -22.94
N VAL A 12 0.25 7.72 -22.34
CA VAL A 12 0.72 7.53 -20.95
C VAL A 12 2.16 8.04 -20.78
N GLN A 13 3.07 7.66 -21.67
CA GLN A 13 4.47 8.10 -21.61
C GLN A 13 4.61 9.61 -21.84
N TYR A 14 3.84 10.16 -22.78
CA TYR A 14 3.82 11.59 -23.06
C TYR A 14 3.39 12.41 -21.83
N GLU A 15 2.25 12.05 -21.22
CA GLU A 15 1.72 12.75 -20.05
C GLU A 15 2.66 12.61 -18.84
N ILE A 16 3.22 11.42 -18.61
CA ILE A 16 4.24 11.21 -17.57
C ILE A 16 5.45 12.12 -17.80
N LYS A 17 5.97 12.20 -19.02
CA LYS A 17 7.14 13.03 -19.36
C LYS A 17 6.82 14.52 -19.14
N ARG A 18 5.65 14.97 -19.60
CA ARG A 18 5.17 16.35 -19.44
C ARG A 18 5.08 16.74 -17.95
N ILE A 19 4.44 15.92 -17.14
CA ILE A 19 4.29 16.14 -15.70
C ILE A 19 5.66 16.12 -15.00
N THR A 20 6.52 15.16 -15.34
CA THR A 20 7.86 15.05 -14.75
C THR A 20 8.72 16.29 -15.04
N GLN A 21 8.71 16.78 -16.28
CA GLN A 21 9.43 18.00 -16.65
C GLN A 21 8.90 19.22 -15.90
N LYS A 22 7.58 19.33 -15.74
CA LYS A 22 6.95 20.38 -14.96
C LYS A 22 7.29 20.31 -13.48
N LEU A 23 7.32 19.12 -12.89
CA LEU A 23 7.71 18.92 -11.49
C LEU A 23 9.18 19.30 -11.26
N LYS A 24 10.08 18.95 -12.19
CA LYS A 24 11.49 19.38 -12.11
C LYS A 24 11.62 20.91 -12.11
N LYS A 25 10.93 21.59 -13.02
CA LYS A 25 10.89 23.07 -13.06
C LYS A 25 10.25 23.69 -11.81
N PHE A 26 9.23 23.03 -11.24
CA PHE A 26 8.64 23.46 -9.98
C PHE A 26 9.67 23.42 -8.84
N LEU A 27 10.50 22.38 -8.80
CA LEU A 27 11.55 22.19 -7.80
C LEU A 27 12.76 23.11 -7.97
N GLU A 28 13.11 23.50 -9.20
CA GLU A 28 14.19 24.48 -9.46
C GLU A 28 13.94 25.82 -8.75
N ASN A 29 12.68 26.16 -8.49
CA ASN A 29 12.31 27.38 -7.78
C ASN A 29 12.23 27.22 -6.26
N SER A 30 12.60 26.04 -5.72
CA SER A 30 12.54 25.74 -4.28
C SER A 30 13.92 25.54 -3.66
N HIS A 31 14.12 26.09 -2.46
CA HIS A 31 15.32 25.88 -1.64
C HIS A 31 15.48 24.44 -1.10
N THR A 32 14.51 23.54 -1.35
CA THR A 32 14.50 22.17 -0.81
C THR A 32 15.61 21.31 -1.40
N VAL A 33 15.97 21.51 -2.68
CA VAL A 33 17.03 20.75 -3.36
C VAL A 33 18.39 21.03 -2.73
N GLU A 34 18.77 22.30 -2.63
CA GLU A 34 20.04 22.73 -2.01
C GLU A 34 20.10 22.32 -0.53
N PHE A 35 18.98 22.48 0.20
CA PHE A 35 18.85 22.02 1.58
C PHE A 35 19.11 20.51 1.69
N GLU A 36 18.48 19.69 0.84
CA GLU A 36 18.61 18.23 0.86
C GLU A 36 20.03 17.79 0.53
N GLU A 37 20.67 18.40 -0.47
CA GLU A 37 22.06 18.12 -0.83
C GLU A 37 23.02 18.40 0.32
N LYS A 38 22.88 19.56 0.98
CA LYS A 38 23.71 19.92 2.13
C LYS A 38 23.45 18.99 3.31
N LEU A 39 22.19 18.68 3.61
CA LEU A 39 21.83 17.73 4.66
C LEU A 39 22.41 16.33 4.40
N LEU A 40 22.38 15.86 3.16
CA LEU A 40 22.93 14.55 2.79
C LEU A 40 24.46 14.49 2.95
N LYS A 41 25.18 15.54 2.55
CA LYS A 41 26.64 15.63 2.74
C LYS A 41 27.02 15.53 4.21
N GLU A 42 26.27 16.21 5.07
CA GLU A 42 26.53 16.29 6.50
C GLU A 42 26.15 14.98 7.21
N LEU A 43 25.02 14.39 6.82
CA LEU A 43 24.65 13.04 7.25
C LEU A 43 25.69 12.00 6.82
N TYR A 44 26.31 12.14 5.65
CA TYR A 44 27.37 11.22 5.21
C TYR A 44 28.59 11.30 6.13
N VAL A 45 29.08 12.51 6.41
CA VAL A 45 30.22 12.73 7.33
C VAL A 45 29.88 12.21 8.73
N PHE A 46 28.71 12.58 9.26
CA PHE A 46 28.26 12.16 10.58
C PHE A 46 28.09 10.64 10.68
N ASN A 47 27.51 10.00 9.65
CA ASN A 47 27.29 8.56 9.65
C ASN A 47 28.58 7.76 9.55
N ASN A 48 29.54 8.19 8.73
CA ASN A 48 30.83 7.49 8.64
C ASN A 48 31.61 7.53 9.95
N LYS A 49 31.48 8.63 10.71
CA LYS A 49 32.11 8.78 12.02
C LYS A 49 31.43 7.93 13.10
N ASN A 50 30.10 7.98 13.20
CA ASN A 50 29.36 7.42 14.34
C ASN A 50 28.78 6.02 14.07
N PHE A 51 28.57 5.65 12.81
CA PHE A 51 27.99 4.36 12.41
C PHE A 51 28.86 3.66 11.34
N PRO A 52 30.18 3.49 11.56
CA PRO A 52 31.05 2.85 10.60
C PRO A 52 30.63 1.40 10.37
N VAL A 53 30.39 1.03 9.11
CA VAL A 53 30.05 -0.35 8.74
C VAL A 53 31.34 -1.04 8.24
N PRO A 54 31.66 -2.26 8.71
CA PRO A 54 30.79 -3.17 9.47
C PRO A 54 30.91 -3.08 11.00
N GLU A 55 31.89 -2.35 11.53
CA GLU A 55 32.24 -2.34 12.96
C GLU A 55 31.06 -2.05 13.90
N TYR A 56 30.31 -0.99 13.64
CA TYR A 56 29.14 -0.61 14.43
C TYR A 56 28.13 -1.76 14.53
N LYS A 57 27.83 -2.42 13.40
CA LYS A 57 26.88 -3.54 13.36
C LYS A 57 27.37 -4.75 14.15
N TYR A 58 28.68 -5.01 14.15
CA TYR A 58 29.25 -6.06 14.97
C TYR A 58 29.15 -5.75 16.46
N LYS A 59 29.46 -4.52 16.88
CA LYS A 59 29.37 -4.09 18.28
C LYS A 59 27.93 -4.18 18.82
N VAL A 60 26.95 -3.75 18.02
CA VAL A 60 25.52 -3.92 18.35
C VAL A 60 25.16 -5.39 18.51
N LYS A 61 25.58 -6.26 17.57
CA LYS A 61 25.28 -7.70 17.64
C LYS A 61 25.91 -8.37 18.86
N ARG A 62 27.08 -7.92 19.29
CA ARG A 62 27.78 -8.39 20.50
C ARG A 62 27.28 -7.74 21.79
N LYS A 63 26.27 -6.85 21.71
CA LYS A 63 25.74 -6.07 22.83
C LYS A 63 26.79 -5.17 23.52
N GLU A 64 27.85 -4.82 22.79
CA GLU A 64 28.86 -3.83 23.23
C GLU A 64 28.30 -2.40 23.11
N ILE A 65 27.34 -2.19 22.21
CA ILE A 65 26.58 -0.96 22.06
C ILE A 65 25.08 -1.28 22.23
N ASP A 66 24.41 -0.55 23.13
CA ASP A 66 22.96 -0.48 23.14
C ASP A 66 22.49 0.37 21.95
N GLU A 67 21.94 -0.29 20.93
CA GLU A 67 21.54 0.34 19.67
C GLU A 67 20.55 1.49 19.87
N ASN A 68 19.55 1.30 20.73
CA ASN A 68 18.49 2.27 20.93
C ASN A 68 19.03 3.50 21.67
N LYS A 69 19.78 3.28 22.74
CA LYS A 69 20.37 4.36 23.52
C LYS A 69 21.37 5.16 22.67
N TYR A 70 22.24 4.48 21.94
CA TYR A 70 23.23 5.11 21.08
C TYR A 70 22.59 5.88 19.93
N GLY A 71 21.56 5.31 19.28
CA GLY A 71 20.78 5.98 18.24
C GLY A 71 20.19 7.30 18.73
N LEU A 72 19.49 7.28 19.87
CA LEU A 72 18.85 8.46 20.48
C LEU A 72 19.86 9.54 20.89
N GLU A 73 21.04 9.16 21.36
CA GLU A 73 22.12 10.10 21.66
C GLU A 73 22.57 10.82 20.39
N LYS A 74 22.83 10.08 19.31
CA LYS A 74 23.28 10.63 18.03
C LYS A 74 22.21 11.44 17.30
N GLU A 75 20.94 11.12 17.50
CA GLU A 75 19.83 11.97 17.07
C GLU A 75 19.90 13.36 17.74
N LYS A 76 20.08 13.40 19.07
CA LYS A 76 20.19 14.66 19.83
C LYS A 76 21.42 15.46 19.43
N GLU A 77 22.55 14.81 19.14
CA GLU A 77 23.77 15.49 18.67
C GLU A 77 23.60 16.13 17.29
N PHE A 78 22.90 15.46 16.36
CA PHE A 78 22.72 15.98 15.00
C PHE A 78 21.60 17.04 14.90
N LEU A 79 20.63 16.99 15.81
CA LEU A 79 19.43 17.85 15.77
C LEU A 79 19.71 19.36 15.71
N PRO A 80 20.67 19.95 16.46
CA PRO A 80 20.99 21.37 16.36
C PRO A 80 21.44 21.79 14.96
N PHE A 81 22.22 20.93 14.30
CA PHE A 81 22.68 21.15 12.93
C PHE A 81 21.52 21.10 11.94
N PHE A 82 20.66 20.08 12.06
CA PHE A 82 19.44 19.98 11.25
C PHE A 82 18.56 21.23 11.41
N ASN A 83 18.31 21.66 12.65
CA ASN A 83 17.49 22.85 12.94
C ASN A 83 18.12 24.14 12.39
N LYS A 84 19.46 24.24 12.38
CA LYS A 84 20.16 25.35 11.74
C LYS A 84 19.89 25.36 10.24
N LEU A 85 20.06 24.23 9.55
CA LEU A 85 19.77 24.15 8.11
C LEU A 85 18.31 24.47 7.80
N VAL A 86 17.37 24.00 8.61
CA VAL A 86 15.94 24.29 8.43
C VAL A 86 15.67 25.79 8.48
N ARG A 87 16.34 26.52 9.39
CA ARG A 87 16.25 27.99 9.46
C ARG A 87 16.95 28.68 8.28
N ASP A 88 18.18 28.26 7.98
CA ASP A 88 19.01 28.87 6.91
C ASP A 88 18.31 28.81 5.54
N TYR A 89 17.56 27.73 5.27
CA TYR A 89 16.83 27.51 4.02
C TYR A 89 15.32 27.76 4.14
N ASN A 90 14.84 28.27 5.28
CA ASN A 90 13.43 28.55 5.57
C ASN A 90 12.48 27.37 5.24
N ILE A 91 12.84 26.16 5.65
CA ILE A 91 12.07 24.96 5.35
C ILE A 91 10.89 24.80 6.31
N LYS A 92 9.67 24.85 5.77
CA LYS A 92 8.46 24.55 6.54
C LYS A 92 8.25 23.04 6.68
N LEU A 93 8.47 22.53 7.89
CA LEU A 93 8.43 21.10 8.21
C LEU A 93 7.01 20.55 8.46
N ARG A 94 6.07 21.40 8.87
CA ARG A 94 4.68 21.02 9.17
C ARG A 94 3.70 21.92 8.44
N GLN A 95 2.51 21.40 8.17
CA GLN A 95 1.40 22.18 7.63
C GLN A 95 0.71 22.96 8.75
N ASP A 96 -0.04 24.00 8.41
CA ASP A 96 -0.78 24.80 9.41
C ASP A 96 -2.03 24.06 9.93
N ASN A 97 -2.57 23.15 9.12
CA ASN A 97 -3.71 22.30 9.46
C ASN A 97 -3.29 20.83 9.37
N GLU A 98 -3.51 20.07 10.45
CA GLU A 98 -3.20 18.64 10.58
C GLU A 98 -4.48 17.76 10.71
N ASP A 99 -5.67 18.30 10.40
CA ASP A 99 -6.97 17.63 10.57
C ASP A 99 -7.19 16.48 9.56
N SER A 100 -6.50 16.53 8.43
CA SER A 100 -6.57 15.49 7.40
C SER A 100 -5.33 14.58 7.40
N PHE A 101 -5.45 13.42 6.76
CA PHE A 101 -4.33 12.50 6.61
C PHE A 101 -3.17 13.19 5.87
N LEU A 102 -3.47 13.90 4.79
CA LEU A 102 -2.49 14.66 4.03
C LEU A 102 -1.89 15.79 4.87
N GLY A 103 -2.66 16.44 5.74
CA GLY A 103 -2.20 17.48 6.67
C GLY A 103 -1.17 16.95 7.67
N LYS A 104 -1.47 15.80 8.29
CA LYS A 104 -0.64 15.19 9.34
C LYS A 104 0.63 14.50 8.81
N TRP A 105 0.54 13.79 7.69
CA TRP A 105 1.59 12.84 7.28
C TRP A 105 2.58 13.37 6.24
N TYR A 106 2.49 14.64 5.84
CA TYR A 106 3.38 15.24 4.85
C TYR A 106 3.86 16.61 5.31
N THR A 107 5.13 16.89 5.06
CA THR A 107 5.71 18.23 5.21
C THR A 107 5.08 19.18 4.18
N GLN A 108 5.13 20.49 4.43
CA GLN A 108 4.49 21.47 3.54
C GLN A 108 4.98 21.35 2.09
N HIS A 109 6.29 21.30 1.88
CA HIS A 109 6.86 21.23 0.52
C HIS A 109 6.45 19.95 -0.21
N ILE A 110 6.38 18.80 0.48
CA ILE A 110 5.87 17.57 -0.11
C ILE A 110 4.39 17.73 -0.47
N ARG A 111 3.59 18.34 0.41
CA ARG A 111 2.16 18.60 0.14
C ARG A 111 1.97 19.46 -1.11
N ASP A 112 2.83 20.47 -1.30
CA ASP A 112 2.80 21.37 -2.45
C ASP A 112 3.16 20.63 -3.75
N GLU A 113 4.19 19.78 -3.73
CA GLU A 113 4.55 18.91 -4.87
C GLU A 113 3.41 17.93 -5.21
N ILE A 114 2.77 17.33 -4.20
CA ILE A 114 1.63 16.43 -4.39
C ILE A 114 0.48 17.18 -5.06
N GLN A 115 0.17 18.39 -4.57
CA GLN A 115 -0.89 19.22 -5.13
C GLN A 115 -0.60 19.59 -6.58
N PHE A 116 0.63 20.03 -6.86
CA PHE A 116 1.09 20.39 -8.18
C PHE A 116 0.93 19.23 -9.18
N VAL A 117 1.42 18.05 -8.83
CA VAL A 117 1.29 16.85 -9.68
C VAL A 117 -0.18 16.47 -9.84
N PHE A 118 -0.97 16.51 -8.77
CA PHE A 118 -2.40 16.21 -8.83
C PHE A 118 -3.16 17.15 -9.79
N ASP A 119 -2.86 18.44 -9.76
CA ASP A 119 -3.48 19.42 -10.65
C ASP A 119 -3.00 19.28 -12.10
N GLU A 120 -1.77 18.84 -12.34
CA GLU A 120 -1.30 18.48 -13.67
C GLU A 120 -1.93 17.19 -14.22
N ILE A 121 -2.28 16.23 -13.36
CA ILE A 121 -3.03 15.01 -13.71
C ILE A 121 -4.46 15.35 -14.13
N LYS A 122 -5.12 16.29 -13.43
CA LYS A 122 -6.49 16.72 -13.79
C LYS A 122 -6.60 17.21 -15.23
N LYS A 123 -5.52 17.80 -15.77
CA LYS A 123 -5.41 18.33 -17.14
C LYS A 123 -5.32 17.25 -18.23
N ILE A 124 -5.05 15.99 -17.87
CA ILE A 124 -5.00 14.88 -18.83
C ILE A 124 -6.38 14.69 -19.48
N LYS A 125 -6.44 14.58 -20.81
CA LYS A 125 -7.69 14.39 -21.54
C LYS A 125 -8.13 12.92 -21.59
N ASN A 126 -7.20 12.01 -21.88
CA ASN A 126 -7.48 10.58 -21.94
C ASN A 126 -7.83 10.06 -20.52
N THR A 127 -9.04 9.53 -20.36
CA THR A 127 -9.57 9.07 -19.07
C THR A 127 -8.78 7.90 -18.50
N GLU A 128 -8.37 6.93 -19.33
CA GLU A 128 -7.61 5.78 -18.84
C GLU A 128 -6.19 6.18 -18.47
N THR A 129 -5.54 7.06 -19.26
CA THR A 129 -4.26 7.67 -18.90
C THR A 129 -4.36 8.42 -17.58
N LYS A 130 -5.40 9.25 -17.39
CA LYS A 130 -5.62 9.97 -16.13
C LYS A 130 -5.71 8.99 -14.95
N LYS A 131 -6.50 7.91 -15.08
CA LYS A 131 -6.66 6.90 -14.02
C LYS A 131 -5.34 6.23 -13.66
N ILE A 132 -4.53 5.79 -14.63
CA ILE A 132 -3.27 5.10 -14.33
C ILE A 132 -2.23 6.06 -13.74
N VAL A 133 -2.18 7.31 -14.20
CA VAL A 133 -1.29 8.33 -13.65
C VAL A 133 -1.72 8.74 -12.23
N SER A 134 -3.03 8.79 -11.93
CA SER A 134 -3.52 8.92 -10.55
C SER A 134 -3.06 7.77 -9.64
N VAL A 135 -3.07 6.52 -10.13
CA VAL A 135 -2.53 5.37 -9.38
C VAL A 135 -1.03 5.52 -9.13
N ILE A 136 -0.27 6.04 -10.10
CA ILE A 136 1.15 6.32 -9.93
C ILE A 136 1.37 7.37 -8.83
N LEU A 137 0.58 8.47 -8.83
CA LEU A 137 0.66 9.47 -7.77
C LEU A 137 0.32 8.86 -6.40
N SER A 138 -0.75 8.06 -6.31
CA SER A 138 -1.13 7.35 -5.09
C SER A 138 0.03 6.50 -4.52
N ARG A 139 0.69 5.70 -5.37
CA ARG A 139 1.87 4.91 -4.98
C ARG A 139 3.04 5.80 -4.57
N THR A 140 3.23 6.92 -5.25
CA THR A 140 4.28 7.91 -4.95
C THR A 140 4.10 8.46 -3.56
N ILE A 141 2.92 9.00 -3.24
CA ILE A 141 2.70 9.67 -1.95
C ILE A 141 2.73 8.69 -0.78
N ARG A 142 2.26 7.45 -0.97
CA ARG A 142 2.40 6.37 0.04
C ARG A 142 3.85 6.25 0.54
N SER A 143 4.82 6.37 -0.37
CA SER A 143 6.24 6.24 -0.07
C SER A 143 6.87 7.54 0.43
N CYS A 144 6.16 8.66 0.29
CA CYS A 144 6.60 9.99 0.72
C CYS A 144 6.04 10.42 2.08
N ARG A 145 5.27 9.57 2.77
CA ARG A 145 4.79 9.85 4.13
C ARG A 145 5.96 10.11 5.07
N ALA A 146 5.80 11.10 5.96
CA ALA A 146 6.75 11.48 7.00
C ALA A 146 6.79 10.40 8.09
N THR A 147 7.44 9.27 7.82
CA THR A 147 7.56 8.15 8.76
C THR A 147 8.94 7.50 8.66
N THR A 148 9.27 6.63 9.60
CA THR A 148 10.54 5.90 9.55
C THR A 148 10.49 4.80 8.49
N HIS A 149 11.66 4.39 8.00
CA HIS A 149 11.77 3.21 7.11
C HIS A 149 11.22 1.92 7.71
N ALA A 150 11.06 1.86 9.05
CA ALA A 150 10.60 0.68 9.76
C ALA A 150 9.08 0.69 9.99
N ASP A 151 8.44 1.85 9.89
CA ASP A 151 7.02 2.07 10.24
C ASP A 151 6.15 2.33 9.01
N LEU A 152 6.67 2.05 7.80
CA LEU A 152 5.93 2.18 6.53
C LEU A 152 4.63 1.36 6.48
N ALA A 153 4.56 0.28 7.27
CA ALA A 153 3.39 -0.61 7.39
C ALA A 153 2.47 -0.26 8.57
N THR A 154 3.00 0.36 9.62
CA THR A 154 2.29 0.70 10.86
C THR A 154 2.67 2.12 11.24
N LEU A 155 1.89 3.08 10.75
CA LEU A 155 2.13 4.49 11.03
C LEU A 155 1.92 4.75 12.52
N VAL A 156 2.94 5.29 13.19
CA VAL A 156 2.90 5.62 14.63
C VAL A 156 2.75 7.13 14.78
N GLU A 157 3.85 7.87 14.60
CA GLU A 157 3.86 9.32 14.62
C GLU A 157 4.61 9.91 13.41
N PRO A 158 4.22 11.09 12.93
CA PRO A 158 4.94 11.78 11.86
C PRO A 158 6.37 12.14 12.27
N ILE A 159 7.34 11.84 11.40
CA ILE A 159 8.75 12.14 11.60
C ILE A 159 9.17 13.28 10.66
N THR A 160 9.43 14.45 11.24
CA THR A 160 9.79 15.67 10.50
C THR A 160 11.28 16.03 10.63
N THR A 161 12.05 15.30 11.43
CA THR A 161 13.47 15.52 11.68
C THR A 161 14.29 14.28 11.34
N THR A 162 15.62 14.39 11.36
CA THR A 162 16.51 13.22 11.23
C THR A 162 16.32 12.25 12.39
N TYR A 163 16.44 10.95 12.09
CA TYR A 163 16.20 9.87 13.05
C TYR A 163 17.18 8.72 12.82
N TYR A 164 17.49 7.96 13.86
CA TYR A 164 18.24 6.73 13.77
C TYR A 164 17.37 5.62 13.17
N CYS A 165 17.90 4.90 12.19
CA CYS A 165 17.18 3.84 11.50
C CYS A 165 17.87 2.49 11.70
N SER A 166 17.29 1.63 12.55
CA SER A 166 17.82 0.28 12.81
C SER A 166 17.94 -0.58 11.55
N LYS A 167 17.01 -0.40 10.59
CA LYS A 167 17.06 -1.12 9.30
C LYS A 167 18.34 -0.83 8.51
N HIS A 168 18.81 0.41 8.54
CA HIS A 168 20.04 0.80 7.86
C HIS A 168 21.26 0.80 8.78
N GLY A 169 21.04 0.86 10.10
CA GLY A 169 22.06 0.98 11.14
C GLY A 169 22.76 2.33 11.11
N LYS A 170 22.03 3.43 10.87
CA LYS A 170 22.59 4.80 10.74
C LYS A 170 21.53 5.89 10.86
N MET A 171 21.95 7.15 10.98
CA MET A 171 21.05 8.31 10.87
C MET A 171 20.48 8.42 9.46
N CYS A 172 19.17 8.59 9.40
CA CYS A 172 18.38 8.82 8.20
C CYS A 172 17.65 10.16 8.31
N LYS A 173 17.05 10.58 7.19
CA LYS A 173 16.24 11.79 7.09
C LYS A 173 14.85 11.48 6.54
N PRO A 174 13.87 12.36 6.77
CA PRO A 174 12.64 12.40 6.00
C PRO A 174 12.91 12.65 4.51
N LEU A 175 11.87 12.46 3.70
CA LEU A 175 11.89 12.81 2.29
C LEU A 175 11.54 14.29 2.13
N PHE A 176 12.28 14.98 1.25
CA PHE A 176 12.09 16.40 0.95
C PHE A 176 11.63 16.66 -0.49
N SER A 177 11.45 15.61 -1.29
CA SER A 177 10.76 15.67 -2.57
C SER A 177 10.07 14.34 -2.91
N ILE A 178 8.99 14.41 -3.69
CA ILE A 178 8.33 13.24 -4.28
C ILE A 178 9.00 12.77 -5.57
N LEU A 179 9.86 13.59 -6.19
CA LEU A 179 10.39 13.39 -7.55
C LEU A 179 11.03 12.01 -7.74
N LYS A 180 11.86 11.58 -6.79
CA LYS A 180 12.53 10.27 -6.85
C LYS A 180 11.51 9.12 -6.94
N TRP A 181 10.48 9.14 -6.10
CA TRP A 181 9.47 8.09 -6.06
C TRP A 181 8.52 8.19 -7.26
N TRP A 182 8.18 9.40 -7.69
CA TRP A 182 7.43 9.65 -8.91
C TRP A 182 8.14 9.04 -10.13
N GLU A 183 9.42 9.34 -10.35
CA GLU A 183 10.21 8.77 -11.45
C GLU A 183 10.35 7.25 -11.34
N THR A 184 10.47 6.72 -10.12
CA THR A 184 10.55 5.28 -9.89
C THR A 184 9.25 4.57 -10.28
N TYR A 185 8.11 5.07 -9.80
CA TYR A 185 6.82 4.42 -10.04
C TYR A 185 6.28 4.66 -11.44
N THR A 186 6.60 5.78 -12.08
CA THR A 186 6.30 5.99 -13.51
C THR A 186 7.03 4.97 -14.39
N LYS A 187 8.35 4.82 -14.21
CA LYS A 187 9.16 3.83 -14.93
C LYS A 187 8.70 2.39 -14.70
N ASP A 188 8.50 2.00 -13.44
CA ASP A 188 8.01 0.66 -13.07
C ASP A 188 6.62 0.38 -13.68
N THR A 189 5.71 1.35 -13.62
CA THR A 189 4.36 1.18 -14.15
C THR A 189 4.35 1.03 -15.67
N VAL A 190 5.04 1.91 -16.40
CA VAL A 190 5.13 1.81 -17.88
C VAL A 190 5.72 0.46 -18.31
N LYS A 191 6.78 0.00 -17.64
CA LYS A 191 7.38 -1.32 -17.91
C LYS A 191 6.35 -2.45 -17.72
N ARG A 192 5.57 -2.41 -16.63
CA ARG A 192 4.55 -3.44 -16.34
C ARG A 192 3.38 -3.40 -17.31
N LEU A 193 2.94 -2.21 -17.74
CA LEU A 193 1.89 -2.07 -18.74
C LEU A 193 2.32 -2.70 -20.07
N LEU A 194 3.53 -2.39 -20.54
CA LEU A 194 4.10 -3.00 -21.75
C LEU A 194 4.23 -4.52 -21.63
N GLN A 195 4.74 -5.00 -20.50
CA GLN A 195 4.86 -6.44 -20.25
C GLN A 195 3.50 -7.13 -20.28
N PHE A 196 2.48 -6.56 -19.62
CA PHE A 196 1.15 -7.16 -19.60
C PHE A 196 0.45 -7.06 -20.95
N ASP A 197 0.68 -5.99 -21.72
CA ASP A 197 0.11 -5.86 -23.07
C ASP A 197 0.58 -6.99 -24.00
N ASN A 198 1.85 -7.40 -23.88
CA ASN A 198 2.40 -8.56 -24.62
C ASN A 198 1.86 -9.92 -24.13
N LEU A 199 1.42 -10.03 -22.88
CA LEU A 199 0.87 -11.26 -22.29
C LEU A 199 -0.65 -11.34 -22.39
N ARG A 200 -1.29 -10.25 -22.83
CA ARG A 200 -2.74 -10.10 -22.84
C ARG A 200 -3.37 -11.15 -23.75
N LYS A 201 -4.47 -11.72 -23.26
CA LYS A 201 -5.38 -12.55 -24.05
C LYS A 201 -6.71 -11.84 -24.19
N ASP A 202 -7.45 -12.20 -25.22
CA ASP A 202 -8.81 -11.69 -25.43
C ASP A 202 -9.77 -12.40 -24.46
N VAL A 203 -9.92 -11.80 -23.27
CA VAL A 203 -10.75 -12.34 -22.18
C VAL A 203 -11.56 -11.22 -21.53
N PHE A 204 -12.81 -11.55 -21.17
CA PHE A 204 -13.64 -10.66 -20.38
C PHE A 204 -13.06 -10.50 -18.97
N HIS A 205 -13.11 -9.27 -18.47
CA HIS A 205 -12.73 -8.93 -17.11
C HIS A 205 -13.48 -7.68 -16.66
N THR A 206 -13.89 -7.66 -15.39
CA THR A 206 -14.54 -6.51 -14.76
C THR A 206 -14.09 -6.42 -13.30
N CYS A 207 -13.97 -5.19 -12.80
CA CYS A 207 -13.81 -4.95 -11.36
C CYS A 207 -15.10 -4.30 -10.85
N LEU A 208 -15.74 -4.96 -9.90
CA LEU A 208 -16.94 -4.47 -9.23
C LEU A 208 -16.56 -3.95 -7.85
N LYS A 209 -17.04 -2.75 -7.48
CA LYS A 209 -16.91 -2.17 -6.15
C LYS A 209 -18.20 -2.46 -5.38
N GLY A 210 -18.09 -3.05 -4.20
CA GLY A 210 -19.21 -3.25 -3.28
C GLY A 210 -18.85 -4.22 -2.15
N ASP A 211 -19.75 -4.35 -1.18
CA ASP A 211 -19.61 -5.32 -0.10
C ASP A 211 -19.80 -6.75 -0.65
N SER A 212 -18.79 -7.59 -0.51
CA SER A 212 -18.83 -8.96 -1.05
C SER A 212 -19.91 -9.84 -0.40
N ARG A 213 -20.39 -9.48 0.79
CA ARG A 213 -21.48 -10.17 1.49
C ARG A 213 -22.82 -9.99 0.79
N THR A 214 -23.02 -8.90 0.05
CA THR A 214 -24.34 -8.51 -0.48
C THR A 214 -24.33 -8.10 -1.95
N ILE A 215 -23.17 -7.85 -2.55
CA ILE A 215 -23.05 -7.38 -3.92
C ILE A 215 -23.73 -8.35 -4.89
N ASP A 216 -24.53 -7.80 -5.79
CA ASP A 216 -25.09 -8.54 -6.90
C ASP A 216 -24.16 -8.49 -8.12
N ILE A 217 -23.44 -9.60 -8.34
CA ILE A 217 -22.45 -9.71 -9.41
C ILE A 217 -23.10 -9.53 -10.79
N ILE A 218 -24.27 -10.12 -11.04
CA ILE A 218 -24.92 -10.04 -12.37
C ILE A 218 -25.36 -8.61 -12.65
N ASN A 219 -25.98 -7.94 -11.68
CA ASN A 219 -26.38 -6.54 -11.84
C ASN A 219 -25.17 -5.60 -11.96
N GLY A 220 -24.09 -5.86 -11.21
CA GLY A 220 -22.84 -5.12 -11.34
C GLY A 220 -22.19 -5.28 -12.72
N LEU A 221 -22.17 -6.51 -13.24
CA LEU A 221 -21.70 -6.80 -14.60
C LEU A 221 -22.60 -6.15 -15.65
N ASN A 222 -23.92 -6.21 -15.53
CA ASN A 222 -24.84 -5.60 -16.49
C ASN A 222 -24.61 -4.10 -16.68
N LYS A 223 -24.26 -3.37 -15.61
CA LYS A 223 -23.96 -1.93 -15.67
C LYS A 223 -22.67 -1.60 -16.46
N THR A 224 -21.76 -2.55 -16.61
CA THR A 224 -20.39 -2.29 -17.11
C THR A 224 -20.04 -3.09 -18.36
N ASN A 225 -20.52 -4.33 -18.45
CA ASN A 225 -20.33 -5.25 -19.55
C ASN A 225 -21.52 -6.24 -19.64
N PRO A 226 -22.63 -5.86 -20.31
CA PRO A 226 -23.83 -6.69 -20.45
C PRO A 226 -23.57 -8.05 -21.09
N ASN A 227 -22.66 -8.12 -22.07
CA ASN A 227 -22.31 -9.37 -22.73
C ASN A 227 -21.66 -10.35 -21.75
N PHE A 228 -20.75 -9.85 -20.90
CA PHE A 228 -20.14 -10.69 -19.87
C PHE A 228 -21.16 -11.08 -18.79
N ALA A 229 -22.08 -10.18 -18.42
CA ALA A 229 -23.17 -10.50 -17.49
C ALA A 229 -24.05 -11.64 -18.01
N LYS A 230 -24.42 -11.61 -19.29
CA LYS A 230 -25.16 -12.69 -19.96
C LYS A 230 -24.40 -14.01 -19.90
N LEU A 231 -23.11 -13.98 -20.24
CA LEU A 231 -22.23 -15.16 -20.18
C LEU A 231 -22.19 -15.77 -18.77
N VAL A 232 -22.00 -14.94 -17.74
CA VAL A 232 -21.97 -15.41 -16.34
C VAL A 232 -23.34 -15.92 -15.88
N LYS A 233 -24.45 -15.32 -16.35
CA LYS A 233 -25.80 -15.79 -16.03
C LYS A 233 -26.08 -17.17 -16.62
N GLU A 234 -25.62 -17.42 -17.85
CA GLU A 234 -25.86 -18.67 -18.58
C GLU A 234 -24.90 -19.78 -18.15
N GLN A 235 -23.60 -19.49 -18.08
CA GLN A 235 -22.56 -20.49 -17.84
C GLN A 235 -22.18 -20.63 -16.36
N LYS A 236 -22.50 -19.63 -15.53
CA LYS A 236 -22.05 -19.49 -14.15
C LYS A 236 -20.51 -19.50 -14.02
N ILE A 237 -20.02 -19.42 -12.79
CA ILE A 237 -18.59 -19.30 -12.47
C ILE A 237 -18.07 -20.67 -12.01
N LYS A 238 -16.94 -21.11 -12.58
CA LYS A 238 -16.32 -22.41 -12.27
C LYS A 238 -15.63 -22.46 -10.91
N GLY A 239 -15.15 -21.34 -10.42
CA GLY A 239 -14.47 -21.31 -9.13
C GLY A 239 -14.07 -19.92 -8.68
N ILE A 240 -13.53 -19.88 -7.46
CA ILE A 240 -13.05 -18.66 -6.80
C ILE A 240 -11.60 -18.90 -6.40
N PHE A 241 -10.76 -17.89 -6.60
CA PHE A 241 -9.43 -17.84 -6.03
C PHE A 241 -9.28 -16.52 -5.28
N SER A 242 -9.06 -16.59 -3.97
CA SER A 242 -8.99 -15.39 -3.13
C SER A 242 -8.04 -15.55 -1.95
N SER A 243 -7.64 -14.40 -1.40
CA SER A 243 -6.95 -14.29 -0.13
C SER A 243 -7.82 -13.38 0.74
N PRO A 244 -8.67 -13.94 1.62
CA PRO A 244 -9.50 -13.14 2.51
C PRO A 244 -8.67 -12.18 3.38
N PRO A 245 -9.25 -11.08 3.91
CA PRO A 245 -8.58 -10.28 4.93
C PRO A 245 -8.21 -11.16 6.13
N TYR A 246 -7.21 -10.75 6.90
CA TYR A 246 -6.77 -11.49 8.10
C TYR A 246 -7.34 -10.80 9.33
N VAL A 247 -7.98 -11.57 10.22
CA VAL A 247 -8.67 -11.05 11.40
C VAL A 247 -7.76 -10.17 12.25
N GLY A 248 -8.16 -8.91 12.42
CA GLY A 248 -7.51 -7.95 13.30
C GLY A 248 -6.04 -7.69 12.93
N LEU A 249 -5.66 -7.81 11.65
CA LEU A 249 -4.28 -7.62 11.22
C LEU A 249 -3.99 -6.16 10.83
N ILE A 250 -4.83 -5.58 9.98
CA ILE A 250 -4.70 -4.20 9.50
C ILE A 250 -6.09 -3.61 9.27
N ASP A 251 -6.17 -2.29 9.33
CA ASP A 251 -7.29 -1.51 8.80
C ASP A 251 -6.95 -1.11 7.37
N TYR A 252 -7.68 -1.65 6.38
CA TYR A 252 -7.33 -1.47 4.96
C TYR A 252 -7.55 -0.04 4.48
N HIS A 253 -8.65 0.59 4.91
CA HIS A 253 -8.96 1.99 4.64
C HIS A 253 -7.89 2.89 5.24
N GLU A 254 -7.52 2.66 6.51
CA GLU A 254 -6.50 3.47 7.18
C GLU A 254 -5.12 3.31 6.55
N GLN A 255 -4.74 2.09 6.16
CA GLN A 255 -3.48 1.85 5.46
C GLN A 255 -3.39 2.65 4.15
N HIS A 256 -4.53 2.96 3.52
CA HIS A 256 -4.65 3.70 2.27
C HIS A 256 -5.24 5.11 2.43
N ALA A 257 -5.35 5.64 3.65
CA ALA A 257 -6.03 6.90 3.92
C ALA A 257 -5.49 8.08 3.11
N TYR A 258 -4.19 8.10 2.77
CA TYR A 258 -3.59 9.05 1.83
C TYR A 258 -4.30 9.14 0.47
N ALA A 259 -4.78 8.00 -0.06
CA ALA A 259 -5.45 7.95 -1.35
C ALA A 259 -6.91 8.39 -1.24
N TYR A 260 -7.58 8.00 -0.15
CA TYR A 260 -8.95 8.44 0.12
C TYR A 260 -9.02 9.96 0.28
N ASP A 261 -8.10 10.52 1.07
CA ASP A 261 -7.99 11.96 1.29
C ASP A 261 -7.62 12.71 0.00
N LEU A 262 -6.56 12.28 -0.71
CA LEU A 262 -6.12 12.94 -1.96
C LEU A 262 -7.20 12.98 -3.04
N PHE A 263 -7.94 11.89 -3.22
CA PHE A 263 -8.92 11.76 -4.29
C PHE A 263 -10.37 12.04 -3.86
N GLY A 264 -10.60 12.41 -2.60
CA GLY A 264 -11.93 12.63 -2.06
C GLY A 264 -12.83 11.39 -2.15
N LEU A 265 -12.27 10.20 -1.91
CA LEU A 265 -13.03 8.94 -1.97
C LEU A 265 -13.72 8.69 -0.63
N GLU A 266 -14.94 8.19 -0.71
CA GLU A 266 -15.68 7.73 0.46
C GLU A 266 -15.05 6.48 1.08
N ARG A 267 -14.84 6.52 2.40
CA ARG A 267 -14.39 5.37 3.18
C ARG A 267 -15.58 4.59 3.73
N ASN A 268 -15.45 3.27 3.80
CA ASN A 268 -16.47 2.36 4.34
C ASN A 268 -15.84 1.44 5.39
N ASP A 269 -15.15 2.04 6.38
CA ASP A 269 -14.37 1.33 7.39
C ASP A 269 -15.19 0.25 8.13
N GLU A 270 -16.45 0.55 8.45
CA GLU A 270 -17.34 -0.40 9.14
C GLU A 270 -17.72 -1.63 8.32
N LEU A 271 -17.54 -1.59 6.99
CA LEU A 271 -17.77 -2.72 6.11
C LEU A 271 -16.54 -3.65 5.99
N GLU A 272 -15.41 -3.31 6.60
CA GLU A 272 -14.25 -4.20 6.63
C GLU A 272 -14.57 -5.50 7.39
N ILE A 273 -14.11 -6.63 6.84
CA ILE A 273 -14.21 -7.93 7.51
C ILE A 273 -12.91 -8.19 8.27
N GLY A 274 -13.00 -8.25 9.60
CA GLY A 274 -11.87 -8.44 10.49
C GLY A 274 -10.89 -7.26 10.58
N PRO A 275 -11.35 -6.00 10.73
CA PRO A 275 -10.46 -4.86 10.86
C PRO A 275 -9.64 -4.91 12.17
N LEU A 276 -8.48 -4.25 12.18
CA LEU A 276 -7.58 -4.14 13.34
C LEU A 276 -8.25 -3.41 14.51
N PHE A 277 -9.04 -2.36 14.26
CA PHE A 277 -9.71 -1.61 15.34
C PHE A 277 -10.75 -2.44 16.13
N LYS A 278 -11.24 -3.56 15.58
CA LYS A 278 -12.10 -4.53 16.30
C LYS A 278 -11.28 -5.61 17.04
N GLY A 279 -9.96 -5.63 16.85
CA GLY A 279 -9.04 -6.52 17.56
C GLY A 279 -9.11 -7.98 17.11
N GLN A 280 -8.62 -8.88 17.98
CA GLN A 280 -8.52 -10.33 17.74
C GLN A 280 -9.19 -11.16 18.85
N GLY A 281 -10.08 -10.51 19.61
CA GLY A 281 -10.86 -11.15 20.67
C GLY A 281 -11.85 -12.19 20.13
N ARG A 282 -12.61 -12.81 21.03
CA ARG A 282 -13.62 -13.80 20.67
C ARG A 282 -14.65 -13.22 19.71
N GLU A 283 -15.21 -12.06 20.06
CA GLU A 283 -16.22 -11.36 19.25
C GLU A 283 -15.69 -11.01 17.84
N ALA A 284 -14.44 -10.53 17.75
CA ALA A 284 -13.81 -10.21 16.47
C ALA A 284 -13.65 -11.45 15.57
N LYS A 285 -13.32 -12.60 16.16
CA LYS A 285 -13.21 -13.87 15.43
C LYS A 285 -14.57 -14.39 14.98
N GLU A 286 -15.57 -14.33 15.85
CA GLU A 286 -16.95 -14.73 15.51
C GLU A 286 -17.51 -13.85 14.39
N SER A 287 -17.31 -12.53 14.47
CA SER A 287 -17.68 -11.57 13.43
C SER A 287 -16.93 -11.84 12.10
N TYR A 288 -15.64 -12.16 12.16
CA TYR A 288 -14.85 -12.52 10.98
C TYR A 288 -15.35 -13.82 10.32
N ILE A 289 -15.60 -14.87 11.13
CA ILE A 289 -16.16 -16.14 10.66
C ILE A 289 -17.48 -15.88 9.94
N GLN A 290 -18.39 -15.12 10.56
CA GLN A 290 -19.67 -14.78 9.97
C GLN A 290 -19.48 -14.02 8.65
N GLY A 291 -18.66 -12.97 8.64
CA GLY A 291 -18.43 -12.14 7.47
C GLY A 291 -17.88 -12.92 6.27
N ILE A 292 -16.88 -13.79 6.47
CA ILE A 292 -16.35 -14.63 5.37
C ILE A 292 -17.38 -15.69 4.94
N SER A 293 -18.14 -16.27 5.88
CA SER A 293 -19.21 -17.22 5.57
C SER A 293 -20.28 -16.56 4.69
N ASP A 294 -20.71 -15.34 5.03
CA ASP A 294 -21.70 -14.57 4.26
C ASP A 294 -21.21 -14.26 2.85
N VAL A 295 -19.93 -13.93 2.68
CA VAL A 295 -19.32 -13.75 1.34
C VAL A 295 -19.44 -15.04 0.53
N LEU A 296 -19.05 -16.18 1.10
CA LEU A 296 -19.11 -17.46 0.41
C LEU A 296 -20.56 -17.82 0.04
N ILE A 297 -21.50 -17.68 0.97
CA ILE A 297 -22.94 -17.91 0.74
C ILE A 297 -23.45 -17.02 -0.40
N ASN A 298 -23.13 -15.72 -0.38
CA ASN A 298 -23.53 -14.80 -1.45
C ASN A 298 -22.90 -15.17 -2.80
N THR A 299 -21.68 -15.72 -2.82
CA THR A 299 -21.05 -16.14 -4.08
C THR A 299 -21.65 -17.40 -4.68
N LYS A 300 -22.17 -18.34 -3.86
CA LYS A 300 -22.67 -19.66 -4.31
C LYS A 300 -23.74 -19.58 -5.40
N LYS A 301 -24.64 -18.59 -5.35
CA LYS A 301 -25.69 -18.40 -6.37
C LYS A 301 -25.13 -18.19 -7.78
N TYR A 302 -23.87 -17.75 -7.90
CA TYR A 302 -23.20 -17.51 -9.18
C TYR A 302 -22.31 -18.67 -9.63
N LEU A 303 -22.15 -19.73 -8.83
CA LEU A 303 -21.27 -20.85 -9.14
C LEU A 303 -22.01 -21.98 -9.87
N VAL A 304 -21.30 -22.73 -10.71
CA VAL A 304 -21.77 -24.01 -11.28
C VAL A 304 -21.96 -25.06 -10.20
N ASN A 305 -22.52 -26.23 -10.52
CA ASN A 305 -22.34 -27.41 -9.65
C ASN A 305 -20.88 -27.91 -9.75
N ASP A 306 -20.35 -28.52 -8.69
CA ASP A 306 -18.95 -28.97 -8.59
C ASP A 306 -17.93 -27.84 -8.88
N TYR A 307 -18.12 -26.70 -8.22
CA TYR A 307 -17.18 -25.59 -8.25
C TYR A 307 -15.95 -25.85 -7.37
N ASP A 308 -14.85 -25.15 -7.66
CA ASP A 308 -13.66 -25.12 -6.81
C ASP A 308 -13.47 -23.74 -6.16
N VAL A 309 -13.30 -23.68 -4.84
CA VAL A 309 -12.97 -22.45 -4.13
C VAL A 309 -11.61 -22.62 -3.46
N PHE A 310 -10.67 -21.74 -3.81
CA PHE A 310 -9.33 -21.69 -3.22
C PHE A 310 -9.19 -20.44 -2.36
N LEU A 311 -9.01 -20.62 -1.05
CA LEU A 311 -8.76 -19.53 -0.11
C LEU A 311 -7.35 -19.64 0.44
N VAL A 312 -6.54 -18.60 0.25
CA VAL A 312 -5.20 -18.49 0.82
C VAL A 312 -5.27 -17.72 2.12
N ALA A 313 -4.92 -18.35 3.24
CA ALA A 313 -5.03 -17.73 4.55
C ALA A 313 -4.02 -18.26 5.57
N ASN A 314 -3.73 -17.45 6.58
CA ASN A 314 -3.05 -17.88 7.79
C ASN A 314 -4.11 -18.25 8.83
N ASP A 315 -4.32 -19.54 9.04
CA ASP A 315 -5.37 -20.03 9.93
C ASP A 315 -4.87 -20.32 11.35
N LYS A 316 -4.29 -19.29 11.99
CA LYS A 316 -3.77 -19.38 13.36
C LYS A 316 -4.82 -19.84 14.38
N TYR A 317 -6.08 -19.48 14.15
CA TYR A 317 -7.19 -19.71 15.09
C TYR A 317 -8.12 -20.87 14.68
N LYS A 318 -7.78 -21.64 13.64
CA LYS A 318 -8.58 -22.78 13.14
C LYS A 318 -10.03 -22.40 12.78
N MET A 319 -10.21 -21.23 12.16
CA MET A 319 -11.53 -20.68 11.82
C MET A 319 -12.08 -21.22 10.50
N TYR A 320 -11.19 -21.64 9.57
CA TYR A 320 -11.60 -22.03 8.22
C TYR A 320 -12.48 -23.29 8.14
N PRO A 321 -12.33 -24.31 9.02
CA PRO A 321 -13.29 -25.40 9.10
C PRO A 321 -14.72 -24.93 9.40
N THR A 322 -14.89 -24.03 10.37
CA THR A 322 -16.20 -23.46 10.72
C THR A 322 -16.76 -22.58 9.61
N ILE A 323 -15.91 -21.77 8.96
CA ILE A 323 -16.32 -20.96 7.80
C ILE A 323 -16.84 -21.85 6.66
N ALA A 324 -16.14 -22.95 6.36
CA ALA A 324 -16.55 -23.89 5.32
C ALA A 324 -17.90 -24.53 5.68
N GLU A 325 -18.05 -25.03 6.91
CA GLU A 325 -19.30 -25.62 7.41
C GLU A 325 -20.48 -24.64 7.32
N ASN A 326 -20.31 -23.41 7.82
CA ASN A 326 -21.33 -22.37 7.78
C ASN A 326 -21.76 -22.03 6.34
N ALA A 327 -20.84 -22.08 5.37
CA ALA A 327 -21.14 -21.85 3.96
C ALA A 327 -21.74 -23.08 3.24
N GLY A 328 -21.92 -24.20 3.93
CA GLY A 328 -22.31 -25.48 3.33
C GLY A 328 -21.28 -25.99 2.32
N MET A 329 -20.00 -25.85 2.68
CA MET A 329 -18.83 -26.32 1.93
C MET A 329 -17.98 -27.24 2.82
N LYS A 330 -17.08 -28.00 2.19
CA LYS A 330 -16.09 -28.85 2.87
C LYS A 330 -14.70 -28.59 2.33
N ILE A 331 -13.70 -28.61 3.21
CA ILE A 331 -12.29 -28.53 2.84
C ILE A 331 -11.87 -29.93 2.38
N VAL A 332 -11.60 -30.09 1.08
CA VAL A 332 -11.19 -31.39 0.51
C VAL A 332 -9.67 -31.53 0.40
N ASN A 333 -8.93 -30.42 0.25
CA ASN A 333 -7.47 -30.41 0.28
C ASN A 333 -6.93 -29.20 1.06
N GLN A 334 -5.71 -29.33 1.59
CA GLN A 334 -4.96 -28.24 2.21
C GLN A 334 -3.51 -28.26 1.71
N PHE A 335 -3.01 -27.12 1.25
CA PHE A 335 -1.62 -26.97 0.81
C PHE A 335 -0.91 -25.92 1.66
N LYS A 336 0.14 -26.33 2.37
CA LYS A 336 0.91 -25.42 3.23
C LYS A 336 2.05 -24.78 2.44
N ARG A 337 2.25 -23.47 2.60
CA ARG A 337 3.38 -22.73 2.02
C ARG A 337 4.03 -21.79 3.03
N PRO A 338 5.36 -21.67 3.04
CA PRO A 338 6.04 -20.63 3.81
C PRO A 338 5.89 -19.26 3.13
N VAL A 339 5.83 -18.20 3.93
CA VAL A 339 5.88 -16.80 3.47
C VAL A 339 7.24 -16.23 3.83
N LEU A 340 8.11 -16.10 2.83
CA LEU A 340 9.52 -15.74 3.03
C LEU A 340 9.75 -14.23 3.10
N ASN A 341 8.90 -13.43 2.46
CA ASN A 341 9.07 -11.98 2.36
C ASN A 341 7.90 -11.26 3.04
N ARG A 342 8.15 -10.66 4.22
CA ARG A 342 7.19 -9.82 4.94
C ARG A 342 7.74 -8.40 5.11
N THR A 343 6.85 -7.42 5.09
CA THR A 343 7.20 -6.00 5.32
C THR A 343 7.29 -5.68 6.82
N GLU A 344 6.61 -6.46 7.65
CA GLU A 344 6.56 -6.32 9.10
C GLU A 344 7.91 -6.60 9.77
N LYS A 345 8.13 -6.02 10.96
CA LYS A 345 9.36 -6.18 11.75
C LYS A 345 9.56 -7.62 12.25
N ASP A 346 8.48 -8.37 12.47
CA ASP A 346 8.55 -9.74 12.91
C ASP A 346 9.15 -10.65 11.82
N LYS A 347 10.19 -11.39 12.18
CA LYS A 347 10.86 -12.38 11.32
C LYS A 347 10.54 -13.83 11.72
N GLY A 348 9.56 -14.03 12.60
CA GLY A 348 9.05 -15.35 12.95
C GLY A 348 8.59 -16.14 11.72
N ALA A 349 8.59 -17.46 11.85
CA ALA A 349 8.08 -18.33 10.79
C ALA A 349 6.60 -18.01 10.54
N TYR A 350 6.27 -17.62 9.31
CA TYR A 350 4.91 -17.36 8.87
C TYR A 350 4.58 -18.28 7.71
N SER A 351 3.43 -18.95 7.79
CA SER A 351 2.95 -19.86 6.75
C SER A 351 1.50 -19.58 6.42
N GLU A 352 1.13 -19.86 5.18
CA GLU A 352 -0.25 -19.83 4.73
C GLU A 352 -0.69 -21.24 4.35
N ILE A 353 -2.00 -21.45 4.41
CA ILE A 353 -2.67 -22.64 3.93
C ILE A 353 -3.55 -22.21 2.76
N ILE A 354 -3.42 -22.92 1.64
CA ILE A 354 -4.38 -22.86 0.54
C ILE A 354 -5.43 -23.91 0.83
N PHE A 355 -6.62 -23.46 1.26
CA PHE A 355 -7.77 -24.31 1.47
C PHE A 355 -8.50 -24.50 0.15
N HIS A 356 -8.69 -25.75 -0.24
CA HIS A 356 -9.53 -26.12 -1.38
C HIS A 356 -10.90 -26.56 -0.84
N LEU A 357 -11.90 -25.71 -1.05
CA LEU A 357 -13.28 -25.92 -0.64
C LEU A 357 -14.11 -26.37 -1.84
N ARG A 358 -14.98 -27.35 -1.61
CA ARG A 358 -16.03 -27.79 -2.53
C ARG A 358 -17.38 -27.78 -1.85
N ASP A 359 -18.45 -27.87 -2.63
CA ASP A 359 -19.78 -28.04 -2.06
C ASP A 359 -19.83 -29.29 -1.16
N SER A 360 -20.57 -29.19 -0.05
CA SER A 360 -20.71 -30.32 0.87
C SER A 360 -21.55 -31.44 0.29
N LYS A 361 -22.48 -31.11 -0.61
CA LYS A 361 -23.41 -32.06 -1.24
C LYS A 361 -22.75 -33.01 -2.23
#